data_AF-A0A7X2TCR8-F1
#
_entry.id   AF-A0A7X2TCR8-F1
#
_cell.length_a   1.000
_cell.length_b   1.000
_cell.length_c   1.000
_cell.angle_alpha   90.00
_cell.angle_beta   90.00
_cell.angle_gamma   90.00
#
_symmetry.space_group_name_H-M   'P 1'
#
loop_
_entity.id
_entity.type
_entity.pdbx_description
1 polymer ?
#
loop_
_entity_poly.entity_id
_entity_poly.type
_entity_poly.pdbx_seq_one_letter_code
_entity_poly.pdbx_strand_id
1 'polypeptide(L)'
;MWRNVWNVRRGKIRLVTAPTAAKRLPPQKYFVHAAANGFNMEEKGYKMTRQQIEQIRLESMKQYGFGPEAMKLLKVCANCGATVSAEQQTCGECGSGLPQETLYQFYLNLHHRCPVCETALSDNAIFCPNCGAMLTAKRKERNEGF
;
A
#
# COMPACT_ATOMS: atom_id res chain seq x y z
N MET A 1 54.70 -2.79 -13.33
CA MET A 1 53.80 -3.96 -13.40
C MET A 1 52.44 -3.49 -12.89
N TRP A 2 51.45 -3.48 -13.79
CA TRP A 2 50.03 -3.09 -13.66
C TRP A 2 49.67 -1.59 -13.58
N ARG A 3 48.87 -1.22 -14.57
CA ARG A 3 48.24 0.06 -14.93
C ARG A 3 46.86 0.13 -14.26
N ASN A 4 46.49 1.34 -13.84
CA ASN A 4 45.19 2.04 -14.01
C ASN A 4 43.89 1.28 -13.58
N VAL A 5 42.89 1.86 -12.93
CA VAL A 5 42.23 3.16 -13.13
C VAL A 5 41.41 3.45 -11.86
N TRP A 6 41.82 4.43 -11.04
CA TRP A 6 40.90 5.10 -10.11
C TRP A 6 40.63 6.50 -10.67
N ASN A 7 39.66 6.57 -11.59
CA ASN A 7 39.23 7.83 -12.17
C ASN A 7 38.13 8.43 -11.29
N VAL A 8 38.48 8.92 -10.10
CA VAL A 8 37.58 9.78 -9.32
C VAL A 8 37.67 11.17 -9.94
N ARG A 9 36.97 11.34 -11.08
CA ARG A 9 36.71 12.67 -11.63
C ARG A 9 35.97 13.47 -10.56
N ARG A 10 36.61 14.54 -10.11
CA ARG A 10 35.97 15.66 -9.40
C ARG A 10 34.87 16.25 -10.28
N GLY A 11 33.69 15.64 -10.26
CA GLY A 11 32.48 16.20 -10.80
C GLY A 11 31.93 17.17 -9.78
N LYS A 12 32.07 18.48 -10.05
CA LYS A 12 31.22 19.52 -9.44
C LYS A 12 29.78 19.00 -9.45
N ILE A 13 29.17 18.82 -8.29
CA ILE A 13 27.72 18.70 -8.20
C ILE A 13 27.18 20.04 -8.71
N ARG A 14 26.85 20.10 -9.99
CA ARG A 14 26.00 21.16 -10.49
C ARG A 14 24.67 20.92 -9.79
N LEU A 15 24.28 21.87 -8.94
CA LEU A 15 22.87 22.09 -8.66
C LEU A 15 22.17 22.06 -10.02
N VAL A 16 21.37 21.01 -10.24
CA VAL A 16 20.44 20.99 -11.35
C VAL A 16 19.46 22.09 -11.01
N THR A 17 19.69 23.28 -11.56
CA THR A 17 18.70 24.36 -11.54
C THR A 17 17.42 23.75 -12.09
N ALA A 18 16.38 23.75 -11.24
CA ALA A 18 15.07 23.24 -11.58
C ALA A 18 14.69 23.71 -12.99
N PRO A 19 14.13 22.83 -13.85
CA PRO A 19 13.64 23.26 -15.14
C PRO A 19 12.67 24.41 -14.92
N THR A 20 13.09 25.60 -15.35
CA THR A 20 12.27 26.79 -15.40
C THR A 20 11.00 26.47 -16.18
N ALA A 21 9.86 26.76 -15.55
CA ALA A 21 8.58 26.96 -16.22
C ALA A 21 8.04 25.78 -17.04
N ALA A 22 8.03 24.56 -16.48
CA ALA A 22 6.96 23.62 -16.82
C ALA A 22 5.71 24.06 -16.06
N LYS A 23 4.79 24.69 -16.80
CA LYS A 23 3.51 25.25 -16.39
C LYS A 23 2.83 24.38 -15.31
N ARG A 24 2.91 24.81 -14.04
CA ARG A 24 1.93 24.46 -13.03
C ARG A 24 0.60 25.00 -13.53
N LEU A 25 -0.22 24.13 -14.13
CA LEU A 25 -1.59 24.46 -14.44
C LEU A 25 -2.34 24.60 -13.09
N PRO A 26 -2.95 25.75 -12.80
CA PRO A 26 -3.76 25.91 -11.60
C PRO A 26 -5.00 25.01 -11.69
N PRO A 27 -5.48 24.43 -10.57
CA PRO A 27 -6.60 23.48 -10.54
C PRO A 27 -7.96 24.18 -10.64
N GLN A 28 -8.11 25.20 -11.51
CA GLN A 28 -9.36 25.97 -11.67
C GLN A 28 -9.52 26.52 -13.10
N LYS A 29 -9.48 25.66 -14.12
CA LYS A 29 -9.84 26.05 -15.49
C LYS A 29 -10.97 25.22 -16.10
N TYR A 30 -11.99 24.93 -15.30
CA TYR A 30 -13.29 24.49 -15.80
C TYR A 30 -14.31 25.58 -15.53
N PHE A 31 -14.17 26.73 -16.18
CA PHE A 31 -15.29 27.64 -16.40
C PHE A 31 -15.10 28.43 -17.70
N VAL A 32 -16.18 28.38 -18.50
CA VAL A 32 -16.57 29.20 -19.64
C VAL A 32 -15.65 29.30 -20.86
N HIS A 33 -15.95 28.48 -21.88
CA HIS A 33 -16.19 29.00 -23.23
C HIS A 33 -17.37 28.25 -23.86
N ALA A 34 -18.54 28.88 -23.81
CA ALA A 34 -19.69 28.52 -24.63
C ALA A 34 -19.54 29.23 -25.98
N ALA A 35 -19.53 28.45 -27.07
CA ALA A 35 -19.93 28.96 -28.38
C ALA A 35 -20.32 27.80 -29.31
N ALA A 36 -21.61 27.77 -29.64
CA ALA A 36 -22.13 27.44 -30.97
C ALA A 36 -22.20 25.98 -31.43
N ASN A 37 -22.49 25.02 -30.54
CA ASN A 37 -23.27 23.83 -30.92
C ASN A 37 -24.06 23.38 -29.69
N GLY A 38 -25.39 23.34 -29.79
CA GLY A 38 -26.26 22.92 -28.70
C GLY A 38 -25.99 21.48 -28.28
N PHE A 39 -25.08 21.31 -27.33
CA PHE A 39 -24.91 20.05 -26.61
C PHE A 39 -25.88 20.05 -25.45
N ASN A 40 -26.98 19.32 -25.64
CA ASN A 40 -27.88 18.94 -24.57
C ASN A 40 -27.11 17.98 -23.65
N MET A 41 -26.40 18.53 -22.66
CA MET A 41 -25.80 17.74 -21.58
C MET A 41 -26.89 17.51 -20.55
N GLU A 42 -27.65 16.43 -20.69
CA GLU A 42 -28.35 15.87 -19.56
C GLU A 42 -27.30 15.49 -18.51
N GLU A 43 -27.20 16.28 -17.44
CA GLU A 43 -26.51 15.89 -16.21
C GLU A 43 -27.25 14.69 -15.61
N LYS A 44 -26.98 13.49 -16.14
CA LYS A 44 -27.41 12.25 -15.51
C LYS A 44 -26.58 12.11 -14.25
N GLY A 45 -27.09 12.67 -13.16
CA GLY A 45 -26.55 12.52 -11.81
C GLY A 45 -26.47 11.04 -11.46
N TYR A 46 -25.31 10.45 -11.71
CA TYR A 46 -25.07 9.04 -11.49
C TYR A 46 -24.91 8.81 -9.99
N LYS A 47 -26.03 8.47 -9.34
CA LYS A 47 -26.06 8.10 -7.92
C LYS A 47 -25.54 6.67 -7.78
N MET A 48 -24.26 6.54 -7.48
CA MET A 48 -23.67 5.24 -7.16
C MET A 48 -24.13 4.74 -5.80
N THR A 49 -24.46 3.45 -5.73
CA THR A 49 -24.75 2.80 -4.46
C THR A 49 -23.46 2.60 -3.66
N ARG A 50 -23.58 2.52 -2.33
CA ARG A 50 -22.45 2.19 -1.45
C ARG A 50 -21.75 0.88 -1.84
N GLN A 51 -22.51 -0.10 -2.31
CA GLN A 51 -21.98 -1.39 -2.76
C GLN A 51 -21.12 -1.25 -4.01
N GLN A 52 -21.55 -0.45 -4.99
CA GLN A 52 -20.78 -0.23 -6.21
C GLN A 52 -19.49 0.55 -5.95
N ILE A 53 -19.52 1.54 -5.04
CA ILE A 53 -18.32 2.28 -4.62
C ILE A 53 -17.33 1.32 -3.97
N GLU A 54 -17.80 0.45 -3.08
CA GLU A 54 -16.94 -0.54 -2.41
C GLU A 54 -16.35 -1.55 -3.40
N GLN A 55 -17.13 -2.00 -4.39
CA GLN A 55 -16.62 -2.89 -5.44
C GLN A 55 -15.50 -2.23 -6.24
N ILE A 56 -15.67 -0.97 -6.67
CA ILE A 56 -14.63 -0.22 -7.39
C ILE A 56 -13.36 -0.09 -6.53
N ARG A 57 -13.52 0.19 -5.23
CA ARG A 57 -12.41 0.28 -4.28
C ARG A 57 -11.63 -1.04 -4.20
N LEU A 58 -12.34 -2.16 -4.01
CA LEU A 58 -11.74 -3.48 -3.89
C LEU A 58 -11.04 -3.91 -5.18
N GLU A 59 -11.65 -3.67 -6.34
CA GLU A 59 -11.06 -3.99 -7.63
C GLU A 59 -9.79 -3.15 -7.89
N SER A 60 -9.85 -1.85 -7.61
CA SER A 60 -8.68 -0.97 -7.72
C SER A 60 -7.55 -1.43 -6.80
N MET A 61 -7.87 -1.80 -5.55
CA MET A 61 -6.86 -2.32 -4.62
C MET A 61 -6.20 -3.59 -5.14
N LYS A 62 -6.97 -4.53 -5.70
CA LYS A 62 -6.43 -5.76 -6.31
C LYS A 62 -5.53 -5.45 -7.49
N GLN A 63 -6.00 -4.60 -8.41
CA GLN A 63 -5.25 -4.22 -9.62
C GLN A 63 -3.88 -3.63 -9.29
N TYR A 64 -3.78 -2.81 -8.25
CA TYR A 64 -2.54 -2.18 -7.84
C TYR A 64 -1.77 -2.95 -6.76
N GLY A 65 -2.21 -4.16 -6.39
CA GLY A 65 -1.49 -5.02 -5.45
C GLY A 65 -1.53 -4.55 -3.99
N PHE A 66 -2.58 -3.85 -3.58
CA PHE A 66 -2.74 -3.33 -2.23
C PHE A 66 -3.80 -4.08 -1.42
N GLY A 67 -3.62 -4.07 -0.10
CA GLY A 67 -4.64 -4.53 0.86
C GLY A 67 -4.60 -6.04 1.17
N PRO A 68 -5.61 -6.53 1.91
CA PRO A 68 -5.57 -7.85 2.52
C PRO A 68 -5.55 -8.99 1.49
N GLU A 69 -6.25 -8.85 0.36
CA GLU A 69 -6.24 -9.87 -0.69
C GLU A 69 -4.86 -10.00 -1.34
N ALA A 70 -4.16 -8.89 -1.59
CA ALA A 70 -2.79 -8.94 -2.08
C ALA A 70 -1.85 -9.57 -1.03
N MET A 71 -1.99 -9.21 0.25
CA MET A 71 -1.17 -9.79 1.33
C MET A 71 -1.37 -11.29 1.52
N LYS A 72 -2.56 -11.84 1.21
CA LYS A 72 -2.82 -13.29 1.29
C LYS A 72 -2.11 -14.07 0.20
N LEU A 73 -1.79 -13.44 -0.94
CA LEU A 73 -1.10 -14.07 -2.05
C LEU A 73 0.42 -14.03 -1.93
N LEU A 74 0.94 -13.46 -0.83
CA LEU A 74 2.37 -13.21 -0.64
C LEU A 74 2.88 -13.86 0.66
N LYS A 75 4.15 -14.23 0.63
CA LYS A 75 4.99 -14.64 1.77
C LYS A 75 6.25 -13.79 1.77
N VAL A 76 6.86 -13.63 2.94
CA VAL A 76 8.17 -12.99 3.07
C VAL A 76 9.18 -14.03 3.52
N CYS A 77 10.29 -14.12 2.79
CA CYS A 77 11.38 -15.00 3.17
C CYS A 77 12.02 -14.51 4.48
N ALA A 78 12.03 -15.35 5.51
CA ALA A 78 12.63 -15.01 6.80
C ALA A 78 14.16 -14.86 6.75
N ASN A 79 14.82 -15.42 5.72
CA ASN A 79 16.26 -15.38 5.57
C ASN A 79 16.76 -14.13 4.83
N CYS A 80 16.16 -13.79 3.68
CA CYS A 80 16.62 -12.67 2.85
C CYS A 80 15.61 -11.52 2.69
N GLY A 81 14.39 -11.66 3.22
CA GLY A 81 13.35 -10.63 3.13
C GLY A 81 12.65 -10.54 1.78
N ALA A 82 12.97 -11.40 0.81
CA ALA A 82 12.30 -11.40 -0.49
C ALA A 82 10.80 -11.68 -0.35
N THR A 83 10.00 -10.93 -1.10
CA THR A 83 8.54 -11.15 -1.21
C THR A 83 8.28 -12.17 -2.31
N VAL A 84 7.58 -13.24 -1.97
CA VAL A 84 7.39 -14.41 -2.83
C VAL A 84 5.91 -14.80 -2.87
N SER A 85 5.46 -15.44 -3.95
CA SER A 85 4.09 -15.98 -4.04
C SER A 85 3.81 -16.97 -2.91
N ALA A 86 2.59 -16.92 -2.36
CA ALA A 86 2.16 -17.80 -1.26
C ALA A 86 2.18 -19.29 -1.61
N GLU A 87 2.08 -19.63 -2.90
CA GLU A 87 2.10 -21.01 -3.40
C GLU A 87 3.50 -21.65 -3.35
N GLN A 88 4.55 -20.83 -3.37
CA GLN A 88 5.92 -21.32 -3.38
C GLN A 88 6.36 -21.82 -2.00
N GLN A 89 7.22 -22.85 -2.01
CA GLN A 89 7.77 -23.48 -0.81
C GLN A 89 9.23 -23.09 -0.56
N THR A 90 9.94 -22.64 -1.58
CA THR A 90 11.34 -22.22 -1.51
C THR A 90 11.52 -20.83 -2.10
N CYS A 91 12.47 -20.07 -1.56
CA CYS A 91 12.77 -18.73 -2.01
C CYS A 91 13.59 -18.77 -3.31
N GLY A 92 13.10 -18.15 -4.38
CA GLY A 92 13.83 -18.05 -5.64
C GLY A 92 15.15 -17.25 -5.56
N GLU A 93 15.28 -16.34 -4.58
CA GLU A 93 16.46 -15.48 -4.42
C GLU A 93 17.59 -16.13 -3.61
N CYS A 94 17.26 -16.84 -2.52
CA CYS A 94 18.27 -17.41 -1.61
C CYS A 94 18.18 -18.92 -1.40
N GLY A 95 17.18 -19.60 -1.97
CA GLY A 95 16.99 -21.05 -1.85
C GLY A 95 16.46 -21.54 -0.50
N SER A 96 16.26 -20.66 0.49
CA SER A 96 15.74 -21.09 1.80
C SER A 96 14.29 -21.57 1.70
N GLY A 97 13.86 -22.41 2.64
CA GLY A 97 12.44 -22.72 2.83
C GLY A 97 11.64 -21.46 3.18
N LEU A 98 10.43 -21.35 2.64
CA LEU A 98 9.49 -20.26 2.92
C LEU A 98 8.58 -20.63 4.10
N PRO A 99 8.10 -19.64 4.88
CA PRO A 99 7.13 -19.89 5.92
C PRO A 99 5.80 -20.42 5.34
N GLN A 100 5.05 -21.15 6.16
CA GLN A 100 3.69 -21.60 5.77
C GLN A 100 2.69 -20.43 5.79
N GLU A 101 2.87 -19.50 6.73
CA GLU A 101 2.02 -18.34 6.91
C GLU A 101 2.22 -17.31 5.78
N THR A 102 1.12 -16.71 5.33
CA THR A 102 1.14 -15.59 4.38
C THR A 102 1.49 -14.29 5.10
N LEU A 103 1.85 -13.27 4.33
CA LEU A 103 2.10 -11.93 4.87
C LEU A 103 0.87 -11.39 5.62
N TYR A 104 -0.34 -11.73 5.18
CA TYR A 104 -1.57 -11.39 5.90
C TYR A 104 -1.66 -12.05 7.28
N GLN A 105 -1.32 -13.35 7.38
CA GLN A 105 -1.34 -14.06 8.67
C GLN A 105 -0.27 -13.53 9.62
N PHE A 106 0.93 -13.28 9.10
CA PHE A 106 2.00 -12.66 9.88
C PHE A 106 1.59 -11.28 10.43
N TYR A 107 0.94 -10.45 9.60
CA TYR A 107 0.35 -9.18 10.02
C TYR A 107 -0.69 -9.37 11.14
N LEU A 108 -1.64 -10.30 10.99
CA LEU A 108 -2.64 -10.57 12.03
C LEU A 108 -2.06 -11.09 13.34
N ASN A 109 -0.94 -11.81 13.29
CA ASN A 109 -0.24 -12.32 14.47
C ASN A 109 0.52 -11.22 15.23
N LEU A 110 0.97 -10.19 14.53
CA LEU A 110 1.64 -9.02 15.13
C LEU A 110 0.65 -8.06 15.81
N HIS A 111 -0.58 -7.98 15.31
CA HIS A 111 -1.56 -7.01 15.78
C HIS A 111 -2.59 -7.61 16.75
N HIS A 112 -3.01 -6.79 17.70
CA HIS A 112 -4.19 -7.11 18.49
C HIS A 112 -5.43 -7.12 17.59
N ARG A 113 -6.30 -8.11 17.78
CA ARG A 113 -7.52 -8.26 16.98
C ARG A 113 -8.74 -7.96 17.82
N CYS A 114 -9.74 -7.34 17.21
CA CYS A 114 -11.03 -7.17 17.85
C CYS A 114 -11.64 -8.54 18.14
N PRO A 115 -12.08 -8.83 19.38
CA PRO A 115 -12.69 -10.12 19.71
C PRO A 115 -14.07 -10.34 19.08
N VAL A 116 -14.67 -9.28 18.52
CA VAL A 116 -16.01 -9.31 17.92
C VAL A 116 -15.96 -9.45 16.40
N CYS A 117 -15.12 -8.65 15.73
CA CYS A 117 -15.09 -8.59 14.26
C CYS A 117 -13.70 -8.83 13.65
N GLU A 118 -12.73 -9.28 14.45
CA GLU A 118 -11.37 -9.68 14.05
C GLU A 118 -10.51 -8.61 13.36
N THR A 119 -11.02 -7.39 13.23
CA THR A 119 -10.26 -6.26 12.67
C THR A 119 -9.00 -6.04 13.47
N ALA A 120 -7.87 -5.91 12.77
CA ALA A 120 -6.59 -5.55 13.38
C ALA A 120 -6.70 -4.15 14.01
N LEU A 121 -6.24 -4.05 15.25
CA LEU A 121 -6.33 -2.87 16.09
C LEU A 121 -4.93 -2.31 16.33
N SER A 122 -4.88 -1.01 16.57
CA SER A 122 -3.68 -0.40 17.15
C SER A 122 -3.51 -0.85 18.60
N ASP A 123 -2.25 -0.85 19.07
CA ASP A 123 -1.90 -1.30 20.42
C ASP A 123 -2.63 -0.54 21.54
N ASN A 124 -3.12 0.68 21.25
CA ASN A 124 -3.79 1.56 22.21
C ASN A 124 -5.30 1.72 21.93
N ALA A 125 -5.90 0.88 21.10
CA ALA A 125 -7.32 0.99 20.76
C ALA A 125 -8.20 0.69 22.00
N ILE A 126 -9.05 1.65 22.38
CA ILE A 126 -10.05 1.50 23.46
C ILE A 126 -11.38 0.97 22.92
N PHE A 127 -11.68 1.26 21.65
CA PHE A 127 -12.84 0.74 20.94
C PHE A 127 -12.43 0.27 19.54
N CYS A 128 -13.18 -0.66 18.96
CA CYS A 128 -12.95 -1.10 17.59
C CYS A 128 -13.50 -0.06 16.61
N PRO A 129 -12.68 0.49 15.69
CA PRO A 129 -13.14 1.48 14.71
C PRO A 129 -14.07 0.88 13.63
N ASN A 130 -14.12 -0.45 13.51
CA ASN A 130 -14.94 -1.13 12.52
C ASN A 130 -16.33 -1.51 13.07
N CYS A 131 -16.41 -2.11 14.25
CA CYS A 131 -17.69 -2.60 14.81
C CYS A 131 -18.19 -1.82 16.05
N GLY A 132 -17.39 -0.91 16.60
CA GLY A 132 -17.74 -0.11 17.78
C GLY A 132 -17.61 -0.84 19.12
N ALA A 133 -17.19 -2.10 19.15
CA ALA A 133 -17.02 -2.84 20.40
C ALA A 133 -15.98 -2.21 21.34
N MET A 134 -16.30 -2.12 22.63
CA MET A 134 -15.37 -1.68 23.66
C MET A 134 -14.29 -2.75 23.89
N LEU A 135 -13.03 -2.35 23.85
CA LEU A 135 -11.88 -3.23 24.02
C LEU A 135 -11.42 -3.13 25.47
N THR A 136 -11.92 -4.03 26.32
CA THR A 136 -11.43 -4.12 27.71
C THR A 136 -9.99 -4.59 27.67
N ALA A 137 -9.05 -3.72 28.03
CA ALA A 137 -7.61 -3.95 27.93
C ALA A 137 -7.18 -5.25 28.63
N LYS A 138 -6.85 -6.29 27.84
CA LYS A 138 -5.88 -7.30 28.24
C LYS A 138 -4.64 -7.11 27.38
N ARG A 139 -3.68 -6.34 27.90
CA ARG A 139 -2.36 -6.20 27.30
C ARG A 139 -1.68 -7.58 27.35
N LYS A 140 -1.42 -8.20 26.20
CA LYS A 140 -0.46 -9.31 26.15
C LYS A 140 0.93 -8.69 26.25
N GLU A 141 1.61 -8.92 27.36
CA GLU A 141 3.04 -8.65 27.47
C GLU A 141 3.75 -9.48 26.38
N ARG A 142 4.30 -8.81 25.36
CA ARG A 142 5.19 -9.46 24.40
C ARG A 142 6.52 -9.67 25.11
N ASN A 143 6.89 -10.92 25.35
CA ASN A 143 8.26 -11.25 25.77
C ASN A 143 9.22 -10.89 24.64
N GLU A 144 9.91 -9.76 24.79
CA GLU A 144 11.03 -9.34 23.95
C GLU A 144 12.27 -10.16 24.34
N GLY A 145 12.44 -11.31 23.72
CA GLY A 145 13.69 -12.08 23.76
C GLY A 145 14.50 -11.77 22.51
N PHE A 146 15.52 -10.92 22.68
CA PHE A 146 16.59 -10.67 21.71
C PHE A 146 17.64 -11.78 21.76
#